data_AF-A0A7V1Z864-F1
#
_entry.id   AF-A0A7V1Z864-F1
#
_cell.length_a   1.000
_cell.length_b   1.000
_cell.length_c   1.000
_cell.angle_alpha   90.00
_cell.angle_beta   90.00
_cell.angle_gamma   90.00
#
_symmetry.space_group_name_H-M   'P 1'
#
loop_
_entity.id
_entity.type
_entity.pdbx_description
1 polymer ?
#
loop_
_entity_poly.entity_id
_entity_poly.type
_entity_poly.pdbx_seq_one_letter_code
_entity_poly.pdbx_strand_id
1 'polypeptide(L)'
;MSSVSNCPHCGRQVQIPVQMQGRLVRCPLCGQVFIAGGNPQAVAVGSVHPIEPHRGGTILVLGILSLVICQLLGPIAWIMGSIDLAKMRRGEMDNSGYGITQAGYILGIVGTVLMIVGCVFAVLWVIFAAAFAGRLH
;
A
#
# COMPACT_ATOMS: atom_id res chain seq x y z
N MET A 1 -40.47 -24.92 -7.94
CA MET A 1 -39.57 -24.88 -9.11
C MET A 1 -38.19 -24.44 -8.62
N SER A 2 -37.23 -25.36 -8.50
CA SER A 2 -35.88 -25.13 -7.96
C SER A 2 -34.89 -24.84 -9.09
N SER A 3 -34.30 -23.65 -9.14
CA SER A 3 -33.23 -23.34 -10.09
C SER A 3 -31.91 -23.91 -9.59
N VAL A 4 -31.27 -24.75 -10.41
CA VAL A 4 -29.94 -25.30 -10.13
C VAL A 4 -28.88 -24.25 -10.47
N SER A 5 -28.08 -23.82 -9.49
CA SER A 5 -26.90 -22.98 -9.74
C SER A 5 -25.63 -23.70 -9.30
N ASN A 6 -24.62 -23.72 -10.18
CA ASN A 6 -23.37 -24.43 -9.93
C ASN A 6 -22.45 -23.63 -9.01
N CYS A 7 -21.82 -24.26 -8.03
CA CYS A 7 -20.86 -23.58 -7.16
C CYS A 7 -19.54 -23.31 -7.93
N PRO A 8 -19.02 -22.07 -7.98
CA PRO A 8 -17.82 -21.73 -8.76
C PRO A 8 -16.52 -22.34 -8.20
N HIS A 9 -16.54 -22.85 -6.97
CA HIS A 9 -15.35 -23.41 -6.31
C HIS A 9 -15.25 -24.93 -6.39
N CYS A 10 -16.37 -25.65 -6.34
CA CYS A 10 -16.40 -27.12 -6.37
C CYS A 10 -17.12 -27.70 -7.60
N GLY A 11 -17.74 -26.86 -8.43
CA GLY A 11 -18.41 -27.26 -9.67
C GLY A 11 -19.64 -28.15 -9.48
N ARG A 12 -20.14 -28.31 -8.24
CA ARG A 12 -21.26 -29.19 -7.90
C ARG A 12 -22.58 -28.43 -7.87
N GLN A 13 -23.62 -29.06 -8.40
CA GLN A 13 -24.97 -28.52 -8.45
C GLN A 13 -25.60 -28.55 -7.05
N VAL A 14 -25.87 -27.38 -6.48
CA VAL A 14 -26.58 -27.24 -5.20
C VAL A 14 -27.97 -26.68 -5.49
N GLN A 15 -29.01 -27.36 -5.01
CA GLN A 15 -30.38 -26.88 -5.15
C GLN A 15 -30.64 -25.81 -4.09
N ILE A 16 -30.74 -24.55 -4.52
CA ILE A 16 -31.10 -23.44 -3.64
C ILE A 16 -32.56 -23.05 -3.89
N PRO A 17 -33.39 -22.95 -2.85
CA PRO A 17 -34.76 -22.49 -3.00
C PRO A 17 -34.78 -21.04 -3.50
N VAL A 18 -35.71 -20.73 -4.41
CA VAL A 18 -35.81 -19.43 -5.10
C VAL A 18 -35.93 -18.23 -4.14
N GLN A 19 -36.40 -18.47 -2.92
CA GLN A 19 -36.51 -17.45 -1.86
C GLN A 19 -35.16 -16.90 -1.38
N MET A 20 -34.05 -17.59 -1.68
CA MET A 20 -32.71 -17.18 -1.26
C MET A 20 -31.87 -16.59 -2.41
N GLN A 21 -32.46 -16.38 -3.59
CA GLN A 21 -31.79 -15.74 -4.72
C GLN A 21 -31.43 -14.27 -4.37
N GLY A 22 -30.17 -13.89 -4.58
CA GLY A 22 -29.60 -12.60 -4.22
C GLY A 22 -28.96 -12.53 -2.84
N ARG A 23 -29.07 -13.58 -2.00
CA ARG A 23 -28.36 -13.66 -0.71
C ARG A 23 -27.05 -14.43 -0.82
N LEU A 24 -26.11 -14.08 0.06
CA LEU A 24 -24.86 -14.81 0.27
C LEU A 24 -25.16 -16.14 0.97
N VAL A 25 -24.90 -17.25 0.29
CA VAL A 25 -25.08 -18.60 0.80
C VAL A 25 -23.73 -19.32 0.85
N ARG A 26 -23.53 -20.18 1.86
CA ARG A 26 -22.35 -21.05 1.97
C ARG A 26 -22.63 -22.40 1.32
N CYS A 27 -21.68 -22.88 0.52
CA CYS A 27 -21.73 -24.25 0.02
C CYS A 27 -21.49 -25.25 1.16
N PRO A 28 -22.36 -26.26 1.40
CA PRO A 28 -22.18 -27.24 2.47
C PRO A 28 -21.02 -28.22 2.22
N LEU A 29 -20.46 -28.25 1.01
CA LEU A 29 -19.40 -29.18 0.60
C LEU A 29 -18.00 -28.57 0.66
N CYS A 30 -17.86 -27.29 0.26
CA CYS A 30 -16.56 -26.60 0.24
C CYS A 30 -16.49 -25.38 1.16
N GLY A 31 -17.60 -24.96 1.78
CA GLY A 31 -17.67 -23.80 2.67
C GLY A 31 -17.65 -22.43 1.98
N GLN A 32 -17.42 -22.37 0.66
CA GLN A 32 -17.32 -21.11 -0.09
C GLN A 32 -18.63 -20.33 -0.07
N VAL A 33 -18.55 -19.02 0.16
CA VAL A 33 -19.69 -18.10 0.13
C VAL A 33 -19.90 -17.60 -1.30
N PHE A 34 -21.09 -17.77 -1.86
CA PHE A 34 -21.46 -17.26 -3.19
C PHE A 34 -22.88 -16.68 -3.19
N ILE A 35 -23.17 -15.79 -4.13
CA ILE A 35 -24.50 -15.17 -4.26
C ILE A 35 -25.40 -16.12 -5.06
N ALA A 36 -26.53 -16.53 -4.49
CA ALA A 36 -27.45 -17.42 -5.18
C ALA A 36 -28.14 -16.68 -6.35
N GLY A 37 -27.93 -17.12 -7.60
CA GLY A 37 -28.73 -16.68 -8.76
C GLY A 37 -28.47 -15.26 -9.31
N GLY A 38 -27.33 -14.63 -9.01
CA GLY A 38 -26.96 -13.33 -9.59
C GLY A 38 -26.29 -13.45 -10.97
N ASN A 39 -26.58 -12.54 -11.89
CA ASN A 39 -25.79 -12.33 -13.11
C ASN A 39 -24.33 -12.03 -12.71
N PRO A 40 -23.32 -12.81 -13.17
CA PRO A 40 -21.91 -12.59 -12.84
C PRO A 40 -21.37 -11.22 -13.28
N GLN A 41 -22.11 -10.46 -14.10
CA GLN A 41 -21.75 -9.12 -14.58
C GLN A 41 -22.33 -7.97 -13.73
N ALA A 42 -23.18 -8.25 -12.75
CA ALA A 42 -23.71 -7.23 -11.83
C ALA A 42 -22.95 -7.18 -10.48
N VAL A 43 -22.01 -8.10 -10.27
CA VAL A 43 -21.15 -8.13 -9.08
C VAL A 43 -19.81 -7.51 -9.45
N ALA A 44 -19.85 -6.25 -9.88
CA ALA A 44 -18.77 -5.33 -9.60
C ALA A 44 -18.76 -5.18 -8.07
N VAL A 45 -18.00 -6.04 -7.38
CA VAL A 45 -17.62 -5.81 -5.98
C VAL A 45 -16.72 -4.60 -5.97
N GLY A 46 -17.32 -3.42 -6.11
CA GLY A 46 -16.81 -2.23 -5.47
C GLY A 46 -16.75 -2.57 -4.00
N SER A 47 -15.54 -2.57 -3.45
CA SER A 47 -15.33 -2.54 -2.01
C SER A 47 -16.19 -1.41 -1.44
N VAL A 48 -17.20 -1.78 -0.67
CA VAL A 48 -17.99 -0.87 0.15
C VAL A 48 -17.06 -0.32 1.24
N HIS A 49 -16.34 0.74 0.91
CA HIS A 49 -15.75 1.69 1.85
C HIS A 49 -15.99 3.10 1.29
N PRO A 50 -16.87 3.90 1.91
CA PRO A 50 -16.99 5.33 1.61
C PRO A 50 -15.85 6.10 2.29
N ILE A 51 -14.61 5.69 2.05
CA ILE A 51 -13.39 6.33 2.57
C ILE A 51 -12.34 6.23 1.46
N GLU A 52 -11.63 7.33 1.15
CA GLU A 52 -10.74 7.50 0.00
C GLU A 52 -9.92 6.23 -0.38
N PRO A 53 -9.86 5.84 -1.67
CA PRO A 53 -9.06 4.70 -2.12
C PRO A 53 -7.57 4.87 -1.77
N HIS A 54 -6.99 3.81 -1.23
CA HIS A 54 -5.63 3.74 -0.69
C HIS A 54 -4.59 3.91 -1.80
N ARG A 55 -4.00 5.11 -1.86
CA ARG A 55 -2.91 5.52 -2.76
C ARG A 55 -1.52 5.02 -2.30
N GLY A 56 -1.47 3.88 -1.60
CA GLY A 56 -0.22 3.30 -1.09
C GLY A 56 0.77 2.95 -2.21
N GLY A 57 0.27 2.47 -3.35
CA GLY A 57 1.08 2.17 -4.53
C GLY A 57 1.77 3.42 -5.12
N THR A 58 1.07 4.56 -5.20
CA THR A 58 1.68 5.80 -5.70
C THR A 58 2.65 6.43 -4.70
N ILE A 59 2.44 6.26 -3.38
CA ILE A 59 3.40 6.72 -2.36
C ILE A 59 4.70 5.91 -2.42
N LEU A 60 4.60 4.60 -2.65
CA LEU A 60 5.75 3.70 -2.75
C LEU A 60 6.54 3.98 -4.06
N VAL A 61 5.83 4.22 -5.16
CA VAL A 61 6.45 4.61 -6.44
C VAL A 61 7.06 6.01 -6.36
N LEU A 62 6.40 7.00 -5.75
CA LEU A 62 6.98 8.33 -5.52
C LEU A 62 8.16 8.27 -4.54
N GLY A 63 8.14 7.38 -3.55
CA GLY A 63 9.27 7.15 -2.63
C GLY A 63 10.49 6.54 -3.31
N ILE A 64 10.30 5.58 -4.22
CA ILE A 64 11.38 5.00 -5.04
C ILE A 64 11.87 5.99 -6.09
N LEU A 65 10.98 6.75 -6.76
CA LEU A 65 11.39 7.81 -7.69
C LEU A 65 12.10 8.97 -6.97
N SER A 66 11.74 9.26 -5.71
CA SER A 66 12.37 10.31 -4.90
C SER A 66 13.82 9.97 -4.52
N LEU A 67 14.18 8.69 -4.47
CA LEU A 67 15.54 8.23 -4.19
C LEU A 67 16.54 8.55 -5.32
N VAL A 68 16.05 8.87 -6.52
CA VAL A 68 16.90 9.05 -7.71
C VAL A 68 16.98 10.52 -8.16
N ILE A 69 16.00 11.38 -7.83
CA ILE A 69 15.91 12.73 -8.44
C ILE A 69 15.94 13.90 -7.44
N CYS A 70 15.72 13.74 -6.12
CA CYS A 70 15.62 14.92 -5.25
C CYS A 70 15.98 14.72 -3.75
N GLN A 71 17.29 14.80 -3.45
CA GLN A 71 17.92 15.02 -2.13
C GLN A 71 17.23 16.09 -1.23
N LEU A 72 16.37 16.95 -1.78
CA LEU A 72 15.74 18.08 -1.09
C LEU A 72 14.28 17.84 -0.64
N LEU A 73 13.60 16.81 -1.15
CA LEU A 73 12.20 16.51 -0.83
C LEU A 73 12.03 15.55 0.36
N GLY A 74 13.11 14.92 0.83
CA GLY A 74 13.13 14.07 2.02
C GLY A 74 12.50 14.71 3.27
N PRO A 75 12.80 15.98 3.60
CA PRO A 75 12.15 16.70 4.69
C PRO A 75 10.64 16.88 4.50
N ILE A 76 10.17 17.09 3.26
CA ILE A 76 8.75 17.27 2.96
C ILE A 76 7.99 15.95 3.16
N ALA A 77 8.55 14.84 2.68
CA ALA A 77 8.00 13.51 2.91
C ALA A 77 7.95 13.17 4.41
N TRP A 78 8.98 13.58 5.17
CA TRP A 78 9.04 13.36 6.60
C TRP A 78 7.93 14.13 7.35
N ILE A 79 7.76 15.41 7.04
CA ILE A 79 6.71 16.26 7.61
C ILE A 79 5.33 15.71 7.26
N MET A 80 5.07 15.41 5.97
CA MET A 80 3.78 14.90 5.52
C MET A 80 3.44 13.55 6.18
N GLY A 81 4.39 12.61 6.22
CA GLY A 81 4.20 11.31 6.87
C GLY A 81 3.93 11.43 8.36
N SER A 82 4.56 12.38 9.06
CA SER A 82 4.31 12.61 10.48
C SER A 82 2.89 13.11 10.77
N ILE A 83 2.37 14.01 9.93
CA ILE A 83 1.03 14.58 10.03
C ILE A 83 -0.01 13.51 9.77
N ASP A 84 0.22 12.68 8.74
CA ASP A 84 -0.69 11.61 8.35
C ASP A 84 -0.76 10.50 9.39
N LEU A 85 0.38 10.07 9.93
CA LEU A 85 0.42 9.13 11.05
C LEU A 85 -0.25 9.71 12.31
N ALA A 86 -0.17 11.02 12.54
CA ALA A 86 -0.85 11.67 13.65
C ALA A 86 -2.38 11.72 13.46
N LYS A 87 -2.87 11.97 12.24
CA LYS A 87 -4.31 11.93 11.89
C LYS A 87 -4.87 10.51 12.03
N MET A 88 -4.13 9.50 11.58
CA MET A 88 -4.47 8.08 11.75
C MET A 88 -4.60 7.70 13.23
N ARG A 89 -3.65 8.13 14.08
CA ARG A 89 -3.70 7.88 15.55
C ARG A 89 -4.89 8.53 16.25
N ARG A 90 -5.41 9.65 15.73
CA ARG A 90 -6.62 10.32 16.26
C ARG A 90 -7.93 9.70 15.76
N GLY A 91 -7.87 8.72 14.86
CA GLY A 91 -9.05 8.14 14.22
C GLY A 91 -9.70 9.05 13.17
N GLU A 92 -9.01 10.12 12.76
CA GLU A 92 -9.48 11.06 11.72
C GLU A 92 -9.19 10.56 10.30
N MET A 93 -8.41 9.48 10.16
CA MET A 93 -7.99 8.93 8.87
C MET A 93 -7.93 7.40 8.94
N ASP A 94 -8.27 6.73 7.83
CA ASP A 94 -8.30 5.26 7.75
C ASP A 94 -6.94 4.64 8.14
N ASN A 95 -7.00 3.66 9.04
CA ASN A 95 -5.83 2.98 9.59
C ASN A 95 -5.34 1.82 8.70
N SER A 96 -6.07 1.45 7.63
CA SER A 96 -5.67 0.37 6.72
C SER A 96 -4.28 0.58 6.10
N GLY A 97 -3.87 1.84 5.89
CA GLY A 97 -2.58 2.23 5.32
C GLY A 97 -1.46 2.49 6.32
N TYR A 98 -1.69 2.33 7.63
CA TYR A 98 -0.75 2.74 8.68
C TYR A 98 0.65 2.14 8.50
N GLY A 99 0.74 0.83 8.22
CA GLY A 99 2.02 0.15 8.01
C GLY A 99 2.79 0.66 6.78
N ILE A 100 2.07 1.03 5.71
CA ILE A 100 2.68 1.55 4.47
C ILE A 100 3.19 2.99 4.70
N THR A 101 2.39 3.84 5.35
CA THR A 101 2.79 5.21 5.70
C THR A 101 3.97 5.22 6.67
N GLN A 102 3.96 4.31 7.66
CA GLN A 102 5.07 4.16 8.60
C GLN A 102 6.35 3.68 7.89
N ALA A 103 6.24 2.71 6.98
CA ALA A 103 7.39 2.23 6.21
C ALA A 103 7.98 3.36 5.34
N GLY A 104 7.15 4.13 4.65
CA GLY A 104 7.59 5.27 3.84
C GLY A 104 8.28 6.37 4.67
N TYR A 105 7.73 6.69 5.84
CA TYR A 105 8.32 7.63 6.79
C TYR A 105 9.70 7.18 7.27
N ILE A 106 9.86 5.91 7.65
CA ILE A 106 11.15 5.37 8.11
C ILE A 106 12.18 5.34 6.97
N LEU A 107 11.77 4.90 5.78
CA LEU A 107 12.64 4.89 4.59
C LEU A 107 13.14 6.30 4.24
N GLY A 108 12.28 7.32 4.36
CA GLY A 108 12.67 8.72 4.15
C GLY A 108 13.72 9.22 5.14
N ILE A 109 13.59 8.89 6.43
CA ILE A 109 14.58 9.23 7.46
C ILE A 109 15.91 8.54 7.15
N VAL A 110 15.88 7.22 6.93
CA VAL A 110 17.09 6.42 6.69
C VAL A 110 17.82 6.91 5.44
N GLY A 111 17.10 7.20 4.36
CA GLY A 111 17.66 7.77 3.13
C GLY A 111 18.33 9.12 3.37
N THR A 112 17.69 10.02 4.11
CA THR A 112 18.24 11.35 4.43
C THR A 112 19.51 11.24 5.30
N VAL A 113 19.52 10.34 6.29
CA VAL A 113 20.68 10.10 7.15
C VAL A 113 21.86 9.53 6.35
N LEU A 114 21.63 8.51 5.53
CA LEU A 114 22.66 7.91 4.68
C LEU A 114 23.26 8.92 3.70
N MET A 115 22.43 9.76 3.10
CA MET A 115 22.85 10.86 2.24
C MET A 115 23.74 11.86 2.97
N ILE A 116 23.35 12.32 4.17
CA ILE A 116 24.13 13.29 4.95
C ILE A 116 25.49 12.70 5.31
N VAL A 117 25.50 11.46 5.80
CA VAL A 117 26.74 10.74 6.15
C VAL A 117 27.63 10.59 4.91
N GLY A 118 27.08 10.17 3.77
CA GLY A 118 27.80 10.06 2.50
C GLY A 118 28.39 11.39 2.03
N CYS A 119 27.63 12.49 2.12
CA CYS A 119 28.12 13.84 1.82
C CYS A 119 29.30 14.23 2.71
N VAL A 120 29.23 13.98 4.02
CA VAL A 120 30.32 14.28 4.96
C VAL A 120 31.57 13.48 4.61
N PHE A 121 31.44 12.18 4.37
CA PHE A 121 32.56 11.33 3.96
C PHE A 121 33.18 11.79 2.62
N ALA A 122 32.35 12.15 1.63
CA ALA A 122 32.83 12.66 0.36
C ALA A 122 33.61 13.98 0.51
N VAL A 123 33.12 14.91 1.33
CA VAL A 123 33.80 16.18 1.63
C VAL A 123 35.14 15.94 2.32
N LEU A 124 35.16 15.07 3.34
CA LEU A 124 36.41 14.70 4.04
C LEU A 124 37.42 14.06 3.08
N TRP A 125 36.96 13.20 2.18
CA TRP A 125 37.80 12.56 1.18
C TRP A 125 38.38 13.57 0.18
N VAL A 126 37.57 14.52 -0.30
CA VAL A 126 38.04 15.61 -1.17
C VAL A 126 39.07 16.49 -0.47
N ILE A 127 38.85 16.86 0.80
CA ILE A 127 39.82 17.64 1.59
C ILE A 127 41.13 16.85 1.75
N PHE A 128 41.03 15.57 2.10
CA PHE A 128 42.19 14.70 2.25
C PHE A 128 42.97 14.55 0.93
N ALA A 129 42.27 14.31 -0.18
CA ALA A 129 42.86 14.20 -1.52
C ALA A 129 43.52 15.52 -1.96
N ALA A 130 42.87 16.66 -1.73
CA ALA A 130 43.42 17.99 -2.03
C ALA A 130 44.67 18.30 -1.18
N ALA A 131 44.65 17.94 0.11
CA ALA A 131 45.79 18.12 1.01
C ALA A 131 46.99 17.23 0.63
N PHE A 132 46.74 16.00 0.13
CA PHE A 132 47.79 15.13 -0.39
C PHE A 132 48.31 15.58 -1.75
N ALA A 133 47.42 16.00 -2.66
CA ALA A 133 47.81 16.50 -3.98
C ALA A 133 48.63 17.80 -3.89
N GLY A 134 48.25 18.72 -3.00
CA GLY A 134 49.01 19.96 -2.73
C GLY A 134 50.36 19.73 -2.05
N ARG A 135 50.65 18.52 -1.57
CA ARG A 135 51.92 18.15 -0.95
C ARG A 135 52.90 17.50 -1.95
N LEU A 136 52.44 17.11 -3.14
CA LEU A 136 53.22 16.43 -4.18
C LEU A 136 53.73 17.37 -5.30
N HIS A 137 53.26 18.62 -5.33
CA HIS A 137 53.73 19.69 -6.21
C HIS A 137 54.63 20.68 -5.45
#